data_AF-A0A1F6WBR1-F1
#
_entry.id   AF-A0A1F6WBR1-F1
#
_cell.length_a   1.000
_cell.length_b   1.000
_cell.length_c   1.000
_cell.angle_alpha   90.00
_cell.angle_beta   90.00
_cell.angle_gamma   90.00
#
_symmetry.space_group_name_H-M   'P 1'
#
loop_
_entity.id
_entity.type
_entity.pdbx_description
1 polymer ?
#
loop_
_entity_poly.entity_id
_entity_poly.type
_entity_poly.pdbx_seq_one_letter_code
_entity_poly.pdbx_strand_id
1 'polypeptide(L)'
;MWMTMIVTLVVVSAIGLWYSGKTYDEGYAAAIADIKAQQEEASNKAAQVATDEANPFKVENPLQGVEANPFEKAKKTLNPFD
;
A
#
# COMPACT_ATOMS: atom_id res chain seq x y z
N MET A 1 -38.36 39.23 10.78
CA MET A 1 -37.96 38.44 9.60
C MET A 1 -36.46 38.59 9.26
N TRP A 2 -35.88 39.79 9.28
CA TRP A 2 -34.43 39.96 9.04
C TRP A 2 -33.54 39.48 10.20
N MET A 3 -33.95 39.73 11.44
CA MET A 3 -33.20 39.28 12.63
C MET A 3 -33.04 37.75 12.66
N THR A 4 -34.12 37.01 12.35
CA THR A 4 -34.08 35.54 12.30
C THR A 4 -33.13 35.04 11.20
N MET A 5 -33.11 35.70 10.03
CA MET A 5 -32.23 35.34 8.92
C MET A 5 -30.74 35.53 9.27
N ILE A 6 -30.41 36.64 9.94
CA ILE A 6 -29.03 36.93 10.38
C ILE A 6 -28.57 35.89 11.40
N VAL A 7 -29.43 35.52 12.35
CA VAL A 7 -29.12 34.49 13.35
C VAL A 7 -28.87 33.14 12.68
N THR A 8 -29.69 32.75 11.70
CA THR A 8 -29.48 31.49 10.97
C THR A 8 -28.15 31.48 10.22
N LEU A 9 -27.80 32.60 9.59
CA LEU A 9 -26.57 32.72 8.81
C LEU A 9 -25.32 32.59 9.69
N VAL A 10 -25.32 33.24 10.87
CA VAL A 10 -24.23 33.12 11.84
C VAL A 10 -24.06 31.69 12.34
N VAL A 11 -25.16 31.00 12.64
CA VAL A 11 -25.11 29.60 13.13
C VAL A 11 -24.56 28.66 12.05
N VAL A 12 -25.00 28.79 10.81
CA VAL A 12 -24.51 27.94 9.70
C VAL A 12 -23.02 28.20 9.44
N SER A 13 -22.59 29.46 9.44
CA SER A 13 -21.18 29.82 9.26
C SER A 13 -20.30 29.27 10.39
N ALA A 14 -20.75 29.35 11.65
CA ALA A 14 -20.01 28.82 12.79
C ALA A 14 -19.85 27.29 12.71
N ILE A 15 -20.91 26.56 12.33
CA ILE A 15 -20.86 25.11 12.13
C ILE A 15 -19.92 24.75 10.98
N GLY A 16 -20.01 25.48 9.85
CA GLY A 16 -19.14 25.27 8.69
C GLY A 16 -17.66 25.44 9.02
N LEU A 17 -17.30 26.50 9.76
CA LEU A 17 -15.92 26.73 10.19
C LEU A 17 -15.42 25.65 11.17
N TRP A 18 -16.28 25.21 12.09
CA TRP A 18 -15.92 24.18 13.06
C TRP A 18 -15.69 22.80 12.42
N TYR A 19 -16.56 22.39 11.49
CA TYR A 19 -16.38 21.14 10.74
C TYR A 19 -15.20 21.17 9.78
N SER A 20 -14.94 22.32 9.17
CA SER A 20 -13.83 22.54 8.25
C SER A 20 -12.48 22.41 8.98
N GLY A 21 -12.31 23.05 10.14
CA GLY A 21 -11.08 22.95 10.94
C GLY A 21 -10.70 21.52 11.33
N LYS A 22 -11.70 20.67 11.66
CA LYS A 22 -11.47 19.28 12.06
C LYS A 22 -10.99 18.39 10.91
N THR A 23 -11.45 18.65 9.68
CA THR A 23 -11.11 17.84 8.50
C THR A 23 -9.73 18.15 7.93
N TYR A 24 -9.19 19.36 8.16
CA TYR A 24 -7.84 19.71 7.72
C TYR A 24 -6.74 18.98 8.49
N ASP A 25 -6.87 18.85 9.81
CA ASP A 25 -5.87 18.17 10.64
C ASP A 25 -5.82 16.66 10.35
N GLU A 26 -6.96 16.03 10.08
CA GLU A 26 -7.04 14.61 9.74
C GLU A 26 -6.39 14.32 8.37
N GLY A 27 -6.64 15.15 7.36
CA GLY A 27 -6.04 14.98 6.03
C GLY A 27 -4.52 15.19 6.04
N TYR A 28 -4.03 16.17 6.79
CA TYR A 28 -2.60 16.44 6.92
C TYR A 28 -1.87 15.32 7.66
N ALA A 29 -2.44 14.82 8.76
CA ALA A 29 -1.87 13.69 9.50
C ALA A 29 -1.83 12.41 8.65
N ALA A 30 -2.88 12.13 7.89
CA ALA A 30 -2.93 10.98 6.98
C ALA A 30 -1.86 11.06 5.89
N ALA A 31 -1.67 12.24 5.29
CA ALA A 31 -0.65 12.45 4.25
C ALA A 31 0.78 12.24 4.79
N ILE A 32 1.09 12.72 6.00
CA ILE A 32 2.39 12.49 6.63
C ILE A 32 2.60 11.00 6.94
N ALA A 33 1.56 10.33 7.44
CA ALA A 33 1.63 8.90 7.74
C ALA A 33 1.92 8.07 6.48
N ASP A 34 1.26 8.39 5.35
CA ASP A 34 1.47 7.71 4.07
C ASP A 34 2.88 7.94 3.51
N ILE A 35 3.37 9.19 3.52
CA ILE A 35 4.75 9.50 3.10
C ILE A 35 5.77 8.72 3.93
N LYS A 36 5.54 8.63 5.25
CA LYS A 36 6.43 7.90 6.16
C LYS A 36 6.40 6.40 5.88
N ALA A 37 5.22 5.83 5.63
CA ALA A 37 5.08 4.41 5.27
C ALA A 37 5.82 4.09 3.96
N GLN A 38 5.68 4.94 2.95
CA GLN A 38 6.39 4.79 1.67
C GLN A 38 7.91 4.92 1.84
N GLN A 39 8.40 5.84 2.68
CA GLN A 39 9.82 5.96 2.99
C GLN A 39 10.37 4.73 3.71
N GLU A 40 9.63 4.19 4.66
CA GLU A 40 10.04 2.99 5.40
C GLU A 40 10.09 1.76 4.49
N GLU A 41 9.09 1.59 3.61
CA GLU A 41 9.10 0.50 2.61
C GLU A 41 10.27 0.64 1.63
N ALA A 42 10.52 1.84 1.11
CA ALA A 42 11.64 2.12 0.22
C ALA A 42 12.99 1.88 0.91
N SER A 43 13.14 2.32 2.16
CA SER A 43 14.33 2.10 2.96
C SER A 43 14.57 0.61 3.23
N ASN A 44 13.52 -0.14 3.59
CA ASN A 44 13.62 -1.57 3.82
C ASN A 44 13.98 -2.34 2.54
N LYS A 45 13.42 -1.95 1.39
CA LYS A 45 13.80 -2.53 0.09
C LYS A 45 15.25 -2.23 -0.26
N ALA A 46 15.70 -0.98 -0.09
CA ALA A 46 17.09 -0.60 -0.34
C ALA A 46 18.05 -1.37 0.59
N ALA A 47 17.70 -1.52 1.87
CA ALA A 47 18.48 -2.29 2.83
C ALA A 47 18.52 -3.79 2.48
N GLN A 48 17.41 -4.37 2.02
CA GLN A 48 17.36 -5.76 1.54
C GLN A 48 18.23 -5.94 0.29
N VAL A 49 18.12 -5.06 -0.71
CA VAL A 49 18.95 -5.12 -1.92
C VAL A 49 20.44 -5.00 -1.57
N ALA A 50 20.81 -4.06 -0.70
CA ALA A 50 22.20 -3.91 -0.26
C ALA A 50 22.69 -5.15 0.52
N THR A 51 21.83 -5.73 1.36
CA THR A 51 22.15 -6.97 2.09
C THR A 51 22.32 -8.14 1.12
N ASP A 52 21.46 -8.22 0.11
CA ASP A 52 21.47 -9.26 -0.91
C ASP A 52 22.68 -9.18 -1.83
N GLU A 53 23.05 -7.96 -2.24
CA GLU A 53 24.22 -7.67 -3.08
C GLU A 53 25.53 -7.87 -2.30
N ALA A 54 25.54 -7.53 -1.00
CA ALA A 54 26.69 -7.76 -0.13
C ALA A 54 26.79 -9.21 0.38
N ASN A 55 25.80 -10.07 0.09
CA ASN A 55 25.80 -11.46 0.57
C ASN A 55 26.40 -12.41 -0.48
N PRO A 56 27.68 -12.82 -0.34
CA PRO A 56 28.33 -13.74 -1.28
C PRO A 56 27.78 -15.18 -1.22
N PHE A 57 26.87 -15.48 -0.29
CA PHE A 57 26.20 -16.77 -0.15
C PHE A 57 24.75 -16.76 -0.65
N LYS A 58 24.27 -15.64 -1.22
CA LYS A 58 22.94 -15.60 -1.82
C LYS A 58 22.97 -16.33 -3.16
N VAL A 59 22.82 -17.64 -3.10
CA VAL A 59 22.69 -18.51 -4.27
C VAL A 59 21.25 -18.39 -4.78
N GLU A 60 21.06 -18.14 -6.08
CA GLU A 60 19.74 -18.30 -6.71
C GLU A 60 19.19 -19.69 -6.35
N ASN A 61 17.89 -19.77 -6.03
CA ASN A 61 17.31 -21.04 -5.60
C ASN A 61 17.55 -22.08 -6.71
N PRO A 62 18.31 -23.16 -6.46
CA PRO A 62 18.68 -24.11 -7.50
C PRO A 62 17.47 -24.87 -8.06
N LEU A 63 16.30 -24.76 -7.42
CA LEU A 63 15.03 -25.33 -7.83
C LEU A 63 14.12 -24.34 -8.57
N GLN A 64 14.54 -23.09 -8.80
CA GLN A 64 13.71 -22.03 -9.39
C GLN A 64 13.31 -22.30 -10.85
N GLY A 65 13.90 -23.32 -11.49
CA GLY A 65 13.51 -23.83 -12.81
C GLY A 65 13.20 -25.32 -12.85
N VAL A 66 13.17 -26.01 -11.70
CA VAL A 66 12.85 -27.45 -11.63
C VAL A 66 11.35 -27.59 -11.42
N GLU A 67 10.66 -28.16 -12.42
CA GLU A 67 9.24 -28.47 -12.28
C GLU A 67 9.03 -29.41 -11.09
N ALA A 68 8.06 -29.07 -10.23
CA ALA A 68 7.77 -29.82 -9.02
C ALA A 68 7.43 -31.31 -9.28
N ASN A 69 6.98 -31.63 -10.51
CA ASN A 69 6.75 -32.99 -10.94
C ASN A 69 7.00 -33.15 -12.47
N PRO A 70 8.17 -33.66 -12.89
CA PRO A 70 8.50 -33.86 -14.30
C PRO A 70 7.65 -34.95 -14.97
N PHE A 71 6.92 -35.76 -14.20
CA PHE A 71 6.07 -36.83 -14.71
C PHE A 71 4.71 -36.34 -15.22
N GLU A 72 4.28 -35.10 -14.90
CA GLU A 72 3.03 -34.54 -15.40
C GLU A 72 3.05 -34.37 -16.92
N LYS A 73 4.16 -33.88 -17.48
CA LYS A 73 4.35 -33.79 -18.94
C LYS A 73 4.41 -35.16 -19.60
N ALA A 74 5.05 -36.13 -18.95
CA ALA A 74 5.12 -37.50 -19.43
C ALA A 74 3.72 -38.15 -19.45
N LYS A 75 2.89 -37.92 -18.43
CA LYS A 75 1.52 -38.46 -18.35
C LYS A 75 0.63 -37.95 -19.47
N LYS A 76 0.69 -36.65 -19.78
CA LYS A 76 -0.04 -36.03 -20.90
C LYS A 76 0.43 -36.53 -22.27
N THR A 77 1.70 -36.91 -22.38
CA THR A 77 2.28 -37.48 -23.61
C THR A 77 1.94 -38.96 -23.77
N LEU A 78 1.87 -39.70 -22.66
CA LEU A 78 1.59 -41.14 -22.63
C LEU A 78 0.09 -41.48 -22.62
N ASN A 79 -0.78 -40.56 -22.21
CA ASN A 79 -2.23 -40.70 -22.30
C ASN A 79 -2.87 -39.49 -23.00
N PRO A 80 -2.87 -39.44 -24.36
CA PRO A 80 -3.45 -38.34 -25.12
C PRO A 80 -5.00 -38.35 -25.17
N PHE A 81 -5.66 -39.22 -24.41
CA PHE A 81 -7.11 -39.41 -24.41
C PHE A 81 -7.79 -39.14 -23.04
N ASP A 82 -7.04 -38.61 -22.05
CA ASP A 82 -7.64 -37.94 -20.89
C ASP A 82 -8.20 -36.56 -21.26
#